data_AF-A0A401GHS2-F1
#
_entry.id   AF-A0A401GHS2-F1
#
_cell.length_a   1.000
_cell.length_b   1.000
_cell.length_c   1.000
_cell.angle_alpha   90.00
_cell.angle_beta   90.00
_cell.angle_gamma   90.00
#
_symmetry.space_group_name_H-M   'P 1'
#
loop_
_entity.id
_entity.type
_entity.pdbx_description
1 polymer ?
#
loop_
_entity_poly.entity_id
_entity_poly.type
_entity_poly.pdbx_seq_one_letter_code
_entity_poly.pdbx_strand_id
1 'polypeptide(L)'
;MSGASAASPSTSATASAPLLAQGDWTKNLVHLAKTAELKKHALTLQLHTAHILSSHAMLEQKNKAIQDLKEQRNRLESERLRLLNCLREVNEDRDKTDLLEATLSRECSDLHHKIQSITDGEYAVAKQDVDRLRQELGQPPLPSLQSTLEEKSAQYLKELRLQSEAAVGIKRGGDDLGGDGQPSGKRPRGRPKGSKNSKKGKATAPTEGVSGAPSA
;
A
#
# COMPACT_ATOMS: atom_id res chain seq x y z
N MET A 1 11.69 76.10 -43.68
CA MET A 1 10.35 76.08 -44.29
C MET A 1 9.38 76.46 -43.18
N SER A 2 9.10 77.76 -43.03
CA SER A 2 7.92 78.42 -43.60
C SER A 2 6.63 77.90 -42.93
N GLY A 3 5.83 78.67 -42.22
CA GLY A 3 5.81 80.12 -42.02
C GLY A 3 4.87 80.50 -40.88
N ALA A 4 4.92 81.79 -40.56
CA ALA A 4 4.22 82.46 -39.49
C ALA A 4 2.70 82.52 -39.67
N SER A 5 1.98 82.61 -38.55
CA SER A 5 0.83 83.52 -38.43
C SER A 5 0.55 83.84 -36.97
N ALA A 6 0.80 85.10 -36.65
CA ALA A 6 0.40 85.75 -35.42
C ALA A 6 -1.08 86.15 -35.53
N ALA A 7 -1.85 85.91 -34.47
CA ALA A 7 -3.13 86.55 -34.27
C ALA A 7 -3.25 86.91 -32.78
N SER A 8 -3.22 88.21 -32.52
CA SER A 8 -3.42 88.83 -31.21
C SER A 8 -4.85 88.61 -30.73
N PRO A 9 -5.10 88.19 -29.47
CA PRO A 9 -6.39 88.39 -28.86
C PRO A 9 -6.45 89.81 -28.26
N SER A 10 -7.34 90.61 -28.82
CA SER A 10 -7.78 91.90 -28.30
C SER A 10 -8.26 91.78 -26.85
N THR A 11 -7.68 92.58 -25.97
CA THR A 11 -8.05 92.73 -24.56
C THR A 11 -9.33 93.56 -24.47
N SER A 12 -10.47 92.88 -24.39
CA SER A 12 -11.75 93.50 -24.05
C SER A 12 -11.79 93.70 -22.53
N ALA A 13 -11.65 94.94 -22.07
CA ALA A 13 -11.88 95.32 -20.68
C ALA A 13 -13.37 95.15 -20.35
N THR A 14 -13.72 94.00 -19.77
CA THR A 14 -15.02 93.77 -19.15
C THR A 14 -15.04 94.45 -17.79
N ALA A 15 -15.94 95.41 -17.65
CA ALA A 15 -16.23 96.12 -16.41
C ALA A 15 -16.42 95.13 -15.25
N SER A 16 -15.70 95.39 -14.15
CA SER A 16 -15.81 94.70 -12.87
C SER A 16 -17.15 95.06 -12.20
N ALA A 17 -18.25 94.53 -12.74
CA ALA A 17 -19.50 94.47 -12.00
C ALA A 17 -19.30 93.57 -10.77
N PRO A 18 -19.84 93.91 -9.58
CA PRO A 18 -19.78 93.02 -8.43
C PRO A 18 -20.45 91.70 -8.82
N LEU A 19 -19.67 90.62 -8.87
CA LEU A 19 -20.13 89.24 -9.02
C LEU A 19 -20.95 88.86 -7.78
N LEU A 20 -22.16 89.41 -7.66
CA LEU A 20 -23.22 88.81 -6.89
C LEU A 20 -23.43 87.43 -7.49
N ALA A 21 -23.14 86.40 -6.70
CA ALA A 21 -23.30 84.99 -7.07
C ALA A 21 -24.77 84.70 -7.37
N GLN A 22 -25.21 85.03 -8.57
CA GLN A 22 -26.50 84.68 -9.13
C GLN A 22 -26.40 83.26 -9.67
N GLY A 23 -26.30 82.31 -8.74
CA GLY A 23 -26.16 80.90 -9.01
C GLY A 23 -26.35 80.11 -7.73
N ASP A 24 -27.11 79.03 -7.82
CA ASP A 24 -27.61 78.18 -6.72
C ASP A 24 -26.48 77.37 -6.04
N TRP A 25 -25.48 78.07 -5.50
CA TRP A 25 -24.25 77.49 -4.94
C TRP A 25 -24.54 76.51 -3.80
N THR A 26 -25.59 76.77 -3.02
CA THR A 26 -26.08 75.88 -1.97
C THR A 26 -26.58 74.56 -2.55
N LYS A 27 -27.33 74.57 -3.67
CA LYS A 27 -27.75 73.32 -4.34
C LYS A 27 -26.56 72.56 -4.92
N ASN A 28 -25.58 73.26 -5.50
CA ASN A 28 -24.35 72.63 -6.01
C ASN A 28 -23.54 71.98 -4.89
N LEU A 29 -23.43 72.64 -3.73
CA LEU A 29 -22.75 72.08 -2.55
C LEU A 29 -23.47 70.84 -2.01
N VAL A 30 -24.80 70.90 -1.87
CA VAL A 30 -25.62 69.75 -1.46
C VAL A 30 -25.51 68.60 -2.46
N HIS A 31 -25.49 68.89 -3.76
CA HIS A 31 -25.31 67.88 -4.81
C HIS A 31 -23.93 67.21 -4.75
N LEU A 32 -22.88 68.01 -4.53
CA LEU A 32 -21.51 67.50 -4.35
C LEU A 32 -21.40 66.61 -3.11
N ALA A 33 -22.01 67.02 -1.98
CA ALA A 33 -22.05 66.24 -0.75
C ALA A 33 -22.77 64.90 -0.95
N LYS A 34 -23.97 64.91 -1.57
CA LYS A 34 -24.72 63.69 -1.91
C LYS A 34 -23.94 62.78 -2.85
N THR A 35 -23.21 63.35 -3.81
CA THR A 35 -22.37 62.60 -4.73
C THR A 35 -21.18 61.96 -4.01
N ALA A 36 -20.55 62.67 -3.06
CA ALA A 36 -19.48 62.12 -2.24
C ALA A 36 -19.98 60.98 -1.33
N GLU A 37 -21.15 61.16 -0.72
CA GLU A 37 -21.80 60.13 0.10
C GLU A 37 -22.19 58.90 -0.73
N LEU A 38 -22.77 59.10 -1.92
CA LEU A 38 -23.08 58.01 -2.86
C LEU A 38 -21.81 57.24 -3.25
N LYS A 39 -20.71 57.93 -3.56
CA LYS A 39 -19.43 57.29 -3.89
C LYS A 39 -18.87 56.48 -2.71
N LYS A 40 -18.99 56.99 -1.48
CA LYS A 40 -18.61 56.25 -0.26
C LYS A 40 -19.41 54.96 -0.11
N HIS A 41 -20.73 55.02 -0.28
CA HIS A 41 -21.59 53.84 -0.20
C HIS A 41 -21.31 52.85 -1.33
N ALA A 42 -21.13 53.34 -2.56
CA ALA A 42 -20.78 52.51 -3.71
C ALA A 42 -19.45 51.76 -3.48
N LEU A 43 -18.42 52.44 -2.97
CA LEU A 43 -17.14 51.82 -2.64
C LEU A 43 -17.28 50.77 -1.53
N THR A 44 -18.07 51.07 -0.49
CA THR A 44 -18.34 50.12 0.61
C THR A 44 -19.03 48.86 0.09
N LEU A 45 -20.02 49.02 -0.80
CA LEU A 45 -20.71 47.91 -1.44
C LEU A 45 -19.78 47.09 -2.35
N GLN A 46 -18.89 47.75 -3.10
CA GLN A 46 -17.88 47.08 -3.92
C GLN A 46 -16.93 46.23 -3.07
N LEU A 47 -16.47 46.76 -1.94
CA LEU A 47 -15.58 46.05 -1.01
C LEU A 47 -16.29 44.83 -0.41
N HIS A 48 -17.53 44.98 0.07
CA HIS A 48 -18.31 43.86 0.57
C HIS A 48 -18.57 42.81 -0.51
N THR A 49 -18.90 43.22 -1.73
CA THR A 49 -19.08 42.32 -2.87
C THR A 49 -17.78 41.52 -3.14
N ALA A 50 -16.63 42.18 -3.16
CA ALA A 50 -15.34 41.51 -3.34
C ALA A 50 -15.04 40.49 -2.23
N HIS A 51 -15.34 40.84 -0.97
CA HIS A 51 -15.19 39.93 0.16
C HIS A 51 -16.12 38.71 0.07
N ILE A 52 -17.37 38.91 -0.34
CA ILE A 52 -18.33 37.81 -0.55
C ILE A 52 -17.84 36.88 -1.65
N LEU A 53 -17.41 37.42 -2.79
CA LEU A 53 -16.90 36.61 -3.92
C LEU A 53 -15.65 35.81 -3.53
N SER A 54 -14.70 36.44 -2.82
CA SER A 54 -13.51 35.75 -2.32
C SER A 54 -13.87 34.63 -1.33
N SER A 55 -14.78 34.90 -0.40
CA SER A 55 -15.25 33.91 0.56
C SER A 55 -15.98 32.75 -0.13
N HIS A 56 -16.75 33.02 -1.18
CA HIS A 56 -17.44 32.01 -1.99
C HIS A 56 -16.45 31.10 -2.71
N ALA A 57 -15.43 31.67 -3.35
CA ALA A 57 -14.38 30.89 -4.02
C ALA A 57 -13.63 29.97 -3.03
N MET A 58 -13.33 30.47 -1.83
CA MET A 58 -12.73 29.63 -0.77
C MET A 58 -13.68 28.52 -0.31
N LEU A 59 -14.96 28.82 -0.15
CA LEU A 59 -15.98 27.84 0.25
C LEU A 59 -16.10 26.71 -0.78
N GLU A 60 -16.14 27.04 -2.08
CA GLU A 60 -16.14 26.05 -3.16
C GLU A 60 -14.89 25.17 -3.14
N GLN A 61 -13.71 25.79 -3.00
CA GLN A 61 -12.45 25.06 -2.91
C GLN A 61 -12.44 24.09 -1.71
N LYS A 62 -12.92 24.53 -0.54
CA LYS A 62 -13.00 23.69 0.66
C LYS A 62 -14.03 22.56 0.49
N ASN A 63 -15.18 22.84 -0.13
CA ASN A 63 -16.19 21.82 -0.41
C ASN A 63 -15.67 20.73 -1.35
N LYS A 64 -14.94 21.12 -2.40
CA LYS A 64 -14.26 20.16 -3.28
C LYS A 64 -13.25 19.31 -2.51
N ALA A 65 -12.39 19.93 -1.72
CA ALA A 65 -11.42 19.20 -0.90
C ALA A 65 -12.09 18.22 0.09
N ILE A 66 -13.25 18.59 0.65
CA ILE A 66 -14.04 17.69 1.51
C ILE A 66 -14.57 16.49 0.72
N GLN A 67 -15.02 16.68 -0.52
CA GLN A 67 -15.48 15.59 -1.39
C GLN A 67 -14.32 14.64 -1.72
N ASP A 68 -13.19 15.17 -2.16
CA ASP A 68 -11.98 14.38 -2.48
C ASP A 68 -11.54 13.53 -1.26
N LEU A 69 -11.56 14.11 -0.05
CA LEU A 69 -11.22 13.39 1.18
C LEU A 69 -12.25 12.30 1.53
N LYS A 70 -13.54 12.53 1.29
CA LYS A 70 -14.59 11.52 1.51
C LYS A 70 -14.41 10.32 0.56
N GLU A 71 -14.08 10.58 -0.69
CA GLU A 71 -13.82 9.53 -1.68
C GLU A 71 -12.57 8.72 -1.34
N GLN A 72 -11.48 9.40 -0.95
CA GLN A 72 -10.27 8.73 -0.49
C GLN A 72 -10.53 7.85 0.74
N ARG A 73 -11.31 8.34 1.71
CA ARG A 73 -11.72 7.57 2.89
C ARG A 73 -12.50 6.32 2.48
N ASN A 74 -13.49 6.45 1.61
CA ASN A 74 -14.31 5.33 1.14
C ASN A 74 -13.47 4.26 0.42
N ARG A 75 -12.47 4.68 -0.37
CA ARG A 75 -11.52 3.77 -1.01
C ARG A 75 -10.68 3.00 0.02
N LEU A 76 -10.17 3.68 1.03
CA LEU A 76 -9.40 3.04 2.10
C LEU A 76 -10.25 2.09 2.96
N GLU A 77 -11.50 2.45 3.24
CA GLU A 77 -12.47 1.59 3.93
C GLU A 77 -12.76 0.32 3.13
N SER A 78 -12.90 0.43 1.81
CA SER A 78 -13.08 -0.72 0.91
C SER A 78 -11.87 -1.65 0.89
N GLU A 79 -10.65 -1.10 0.82
CA GLU A 79 -9.42 -1.89 0.89
C GLU A 79 -9.25 -2.55 2.27
N ARG A 80 -9.58 -1.84 3.36
CA ARG A 80 -9.56 -2.41 4.70
C ARG A 80 -10.48 -3.62 4.79
N LEU A 81 -11.71 -3.52 4.25
CA LEU A 81 -12.65 -4.63 4.24
C LEU A 81 -12.14 -5.82 3.40
N ARG A 82 -11.58 -5.55 2.22
CA ARG A 82 -10.98 -6.57 1.36
C ARG A 82 -9.85 -7.32 2.07
N LEU A 83 -8.93 -6.59 2.72
CA LEU A 83 -7.82 -7.19 3.46
C LEU A 83 -8.28 -7.99 4.66
N LEU A 84 -9.29 -7.53 5.40
CA LEU A 84 -9.89 -8.30 6.49
C LEU A 84 -10.52 -9.61 5.98
N ASN A 85 -11.16 -9.58 4.82
CA ASN A 85 -11.70 -10.79 4.21
C ASN A 85 -10.58 -11.77 3.82
N CYS A 86 -9.51 -11.30 3.17
CA CYS A 86 -8.36 -12.14 2.84
C CYS A 86 -7.70 -12.74 4.08
N LEU A 87 -7.58 -11.97 5.17
CA LEU A 87 -7.02 -12.47 6.43
C LEU A 87 -7.90 -13.58 7.05
N ARG A 88 -9.22 -13.43 6.97
CA ARG A 88 -10.16 -14.46 7.39
C ARG A 88 -9.96 -15.75 6.59
N GLU A 89 -9.90 -15.66 5.26
CA GLU A 89 -9.68 -16.82 4.38
C GLU A 89 -8.36 -17.53 4.71
N VAL A 90 -7.26 -16.79 4.89
CA VAL A 90 -5.96 -17.37 5.29
C VAL A 90 -6.04 -18.09 6.63
N ASN A 91 -6.75 -17.53 7.62
CA ASN A 91 -6.93 -18.20 8.91
C ASN A 91 -7.75 -19.49 8.77
N GLU A 92 -8.84 -19.47 7.99
CA GLU A 92 -9.64 -20.66 7.72
C GLU A 92 -8.82 -21.77 7.03
N ASP A 93 -7.97 -21.41 6.06
CA ASP A 93 -7.12 -22.38 5.36
C ASP A 93 -5.98 -22.91 6.23
N ARG A 94 -5.44 -22.07 7.12
CA ARG A 94 -4.50 -22.54 8.16
C ARG A 94 -5.18 -23.57 9.06
N ASP A 95 -6.36 -23.26 9.60
CA ASP A 95 -7.07 -24.15 10.51
C ASP A 95 -7.43 -25.49 9.82
N LYS A 96 -7.78 -25.47 8.53
CA LYS A 96 -7.96 -26.70 7.72
C LYS A 96 -6.65 -27.48 7.58
N THR A 97 -5.54 -26.80 7.33
CA THR A 97 -4.22 -27.43 7.18
C THR A 97 -3.79 -28.08 8.50
N ASP A 98 -3.96 -27.39 9.62
CA ASP A 98 -3.65 -27.90 10.96
C ASP A 98 -4.49 -29.14 11.29
N LEU A 99 -5.78 -29.15 10.93
CA LEU A 99 -6.65 -30.32 11.10
C LEU A 99 -6.19 -31.51 10.25
N LEU A 100 -5.83 -31.27 9.00
CA LEU A 100 -5.31 -32.32 8.10
C LEU A 100 -3.96 -32.86 8.59
N GLU A 101 -3.06 -31.99 9.03
CA GLU A 101 -1.77 -32.37 9.62
C GLU A 101 -1.96 -33.24 10.86
N ALA A 102 -2.86 -32.84 11.78
CA ALA A 102 -3.16 -33.62 12.97
C ALA A 102 -3.73 -35.01 12.63
N THR A 103 -4.60 -35.07 11.61
CA THR A 103 -5.19 -36.33 11.12
C THR A 103 -4.11 -37.24 10.55
N LEU A 104 -3.29 -36.75 9.61
CA LEU A 104 -2.21 -37.52 9.00
C LEU A 104 -1.15 -37.93 10.03
N SER A 105 -0.85 -37.07 11.02
CA SER A 105 0.09 -37.40 12.09
C SER A 105 -0.40 -38.55 12.96
N ARG A 106 -1.70 -38.59 13.27
CA ARG A 106 -2.31 -39.73 13.96
C ARG A 106 -2.26 -40.98 13.10
N GLU A 107 -2.65 -40.91 11.84
CA GLU A 107 -2.61 -42.06 10.92
C GLU A 107 -1.19 -42.62 10.74
N CYS A 108 -0.19 -41.76 10.58
CA CYS A 108 1.21 -42.17 10.55
C CYS A 108 1.63 -42.86 11.84
N SER A 109 1.22 -42.33 12.99
CA SER A 109 1.50 -42.95 14.29
C SER A 109 0.86 -44.33 14.39
N ASP A 110 -0.42 -44.47 14.00
CA ASP A 110 -1.15 -45.74 14.03
C ASP A 110 -0.53 -46.77 13.09
N LEU A 111 -0.11 -46.36 11.89
CA LEU A 111 0.58 -47.22 10.93
C LEU A 111 1.95 -47.67 11.46
N HIS A 112 2.73 -46.78 12.08
CA HIS A 112 3.99 -47.16 12.71
C HIS A 112 3.77 -48.19 13.83
N HIS A 113 2.78 -47.97 14.70
CA HIS A 113 2.44 -48.94 15.76
C HIS A 113 2.01 -50.29 15.17
N LYS A 114 1.20 -50.27 14.11
CA LYS A 114 0.76 -51.50 13.43
C LYS A 114 1.92 -52.26 12.78
N ILE A 115 2.82 -51.55 12.10
CA ILE A 115 4.03 -52.14 11.50
C ILE A 115 4.89 -52.75 12.60
N GLN A 116 5.11 -52.04 13.70
CA GLN A 116 5.90 -52.53 14.83
C GLN A 116 5.26 -53.80 15.42
N SER A 117 3.95 -53.78 15.67
CA SER A 117 3.22 -54.93 16.22
C SER A 117 3.30 -56.17 15.33
N ILE A 118 3.20 -56.02 14.01
CA ILE A 118 3.31 -57.15 13.08
C ILE A 118 4.75 -57.64 13.02
N THR A 119 5.71 -56.72 12.99
CA THR A 119 7.14 -57.03 12.87
C THR A 119 7.64 -57.82 14.08
N ASP A 120 7.28 -57.40 15.29
CA ASP A 120 7.72 -58.03 16.54
C ASP A 120 6.94 -59.30 16.88
N GLY A 121 5.71 -59.42 16.39
CA GLY A 121 4.83 -60.55 16.65
C GLY A 121 4.90 -61.63 15.58
N GLU A 122 3.86 -61.68 14.75
CA GLU A 122 3.61 -62.76 13.79
C GLU A 122 4.73 -62.91 12.75
N TYR A 123 5.29 -61.79 12.26
CA TYR A 123 6.35 -61.83 11.26
C TYR A 123 7.64 -62.45 11.82
N ALA A 124 8.06 -62.07 13.04
CA ALA A 124 9.26 -62.60 13.66
C ALA A 124 9.18 -64.12 13.86
N VAL A 125 8.04 -64.62 14.36
CA VAL A 125 7.80 -66.06 14.54
C VAL A 125 7.84 -66.78 13.20
N ALA A 126 7.09 -66.29 12.21
CA ALA A 126 7.06 -66.89 10.88
C ALA A 126 8.45 -66.90 10.20
N LYS A 127 9.23 -65.82 10.35
CA LYS A 127 10.59 -65.75 9.82
C LYS A 127 11.50 -66.79 10.46
N GLN A 128 11.45 -66.95 11.78
CA GLN A 128 12.23 -67.96 12.49
C GLN A 128 11.89 -69.38 12.04
N ASP A 129 10.60 -69.70 11.88
CA ASP A 129 10.17 -71.02 11.41
C ASP A 129 10.65 -71.30 9.96
N VAL A 130 10.55 -70.30 9.07
CA VAL A 130 11.04 -70.45 7.68
C VAL A 130 12.56 -70.60 7.63
N ASP A 131 13.30 -69.81 8.41
CA ASP A 131 14.76 -69.91 8.48
C ASP A 131 15.21 -71.26 9.05
N ARG A 132 14.48 -71.81 10.05
CA ARG A 132 14.72 -73.18 10.56
C ARG A 132 14.54 -74.22 9.45
N LEU A 133 13.43 -74.19 8.72
CA LEU A 133 13.16 -75.12 7.61
C LEU A 133 14.19 -74.98 6.48
N ARG A 134 14.63 -73.76 6.17
CA ARG A 134 15.69 -73.52 5.18
C ARG A 134 17.01 -74.12 5.64
N GLN A 135 17.35 -73.98 6.92
CA GLN A 135 18.55 -74.59 7.48
C GLN A 135 18.51 -76.12 7.40
N GLU A 136 17.36 -76.74 7.68
CA GLU A 136 17.15 -78.20 7.52
C GLU A 136 17.32 -78.66 6.06
N LEU A 137 16.96 -77.82 5.09
CA LEU A 137 17.10 -78.06 3.65
C LEU A 137 18.47 -77.64 3.07
N GLY A 138 19.39 -77.12 3.90
CA GLY A 138 20.70 -76.63 3.46
C GLY A 138 20.67 -75.32 2.66
N GLN A 139 19.58 -74.55 2.76
CA GLN A 139 19.42 -73.25 2.11
C GLN A 139 19.83 -72.08 3.04
N PRO A 140 20.33 -70.96 2.49
CA PRO A 140 20.64 -69.77 3.30
C PRO A 140 19.38 -69.10 3.86
N PRO A 141 19.49 -68.41 5.01
CA PRO A 141 18.37 -67.73 5.64
C PRO A 141 17.84 -66.58 4.77
N LEU A 142 16.59 -66.20 5.01
CA LEU A 142 15.94 -65.11 4.27
C LEU A 142 16.59 -63.75 4.59
N PRO A 143 16.61 -62.83 3.61
CA PRO A 143 17.05 -61.45 3.81
C PRO A 143 16.18 -60.75 4.88
N SER A 144 16.74 -59.70 5.49
CA SER A 144 16.03 -58.94 6.52
C SER A 144 14.87 -58.14 5.93
N LEU A 145 13.80 -57.94 6.71
CA LEU A 145 12.67 -57.10 6.33
C LEU A 145 13.12 -55.68 5.93
N GLN A 146 14.11 -55.14 6.64
CA GLN A 146 14.73 -53.85 6.37
C GLN A 146 15.30 -53.77 4.94
N SER A 147 16.06 -54.79 4.51
CA SER A 147 16.64 -54.87 3.16
C SER A 147 15.55 -54.86 2.09
N THR A 148 14.47 -55.62 2.30
CA THR A 148 13.34 -55.65 1.34
C THR A 148 12.57 -54.32 1.30
N LEU A 149 12.42 -53.64 2.44
CA LEU A 149 11.80 -52.31 2.49
C LEU A 149 12.65 -51.25 1.79
N GLU A 150 13.96 -51.26 1.98
CA GLU A 150 14.89 -50.35 1.32
C GLU A 150 14.85 -50.52 -0.20
N GLU A 151 14.87 -51.75 -0.70
CA GLU A 151 14.72 -52.04 -2.13
C GLU A 151 13.40 -51.52 -2.71
N LYS A 152 12.28 -51.75 -2.01
CA LYS A 152 10.97 -51.22 -2.43
C LYS A 152 10.91 -49.70 -2.38
N SER A 153 11.50 -49.07 -1.37
CA SER A 153 11.55 -47.61 -1.26
C SER A 153 12.36 -46.99 -2.41
N ALA A 154 13.48 -47.62 -2.79
CA ALA A 154 14.29 -47.21 -3.93
C ALA A 154 13.52 -47.36 -5.25
N GLN A 155 12.73 -48.44 -5.41
CA GLN A 155 11.85 -48.63 -6.56
C GLN A 155 10.76 -47.55 -6.63
N TYR A 156 10.08 -47.26 -5.53
CA TYR A 156 9.05 -46.22 -5.48
C TYR A 156 9.62 -44.83 -5.83
N LEU A 157 10.78 -44.47 -5.28
CA LEU A 157 11.45 -43.20 -5.63
C LEU A 157 11.90 -43.16 -7.09
N LYS A 158 12.25 -44.30 -7.68
CA LYS A 158 12.57 -44.39 -9.11
C LYS A 158 11.32 -44.21 -9.97
N GLU A 159 10.21 -44.82 -9.59
CA GLU A 159 8.92 -44.68 -10.27
C GLU A 159 8.38 -43.25 -10.20
N LEU A 160 8.47 -42.60 -9.03
CA LEU A 160 8.08 -41.21 -8.85
C LEU A 160 8.90 -40.25 -9.73
N ARG A 161 10.21 -40.50 -9.87
CA ARG A 161 11.07 -39.74 -10.80
C ARG A 161 10.62 -39.92 -12.24
N LEU A 162 10.38 -41.16 -12.67
CA LEU A 162 9.92 -41.47 -14.03
C LEU A 162 8.55 -40.83 -14.34
N GLN A 163 7.64 -40.84 -13.37
CA GLN A 163 6.33 -40.23 -13.49
C GLN A 163 6.41 -38.70 -13.53
N SER A 164 7.33 -38.10 -12.78
CA SER A 164 7.61 -36.66 -12.85
C SER A 164 8.24 -36.24 -14.19
N GLU A 165 9.11 -37.06 -14.77
CA GLU A 165 9.70 -36.83 -16.09
C GLU A 165 8.66 -36.94 -17.22
N ALA A 166 7.72 -37.90 -17.11
CA ALA A 166 6.60 -38.03 -18.02
C ALA A 166 5.63 -36.82 -17.98
N ALA A 167 5.43 -36.22 -16.80
CA ALA A 167 4.59 -35.03 -16.64
C ALA A 167 5.22 -33.74 -17.19
N VAL A 168 6.56 -33.62 -17.19
CA VAL A 168 7.28 -32.46 -17.72
C VAL A 168 7.42 -32.51 -19.26
N GLY A 169 7.36 -33.70 -19.86
CA GLY A 169 7.43 -33.89 -21.32
C GLY A 169 6.22 -33.40 -22.13
N ILE A 170 5.07 -33.16 -21.51
CA ILE A 170 3.81 -32.83 -22.20
C ILE A 170 3.54 -31.31 -22.30
N LYS A 171 4.26 -30.46 -21.56
CA LYS A 171 4.08 -28.99 -21.59
C LYS A 171 5.24 -28.19 -22.20
N ARG A 172 5.93 -28.75 -23.21
CA ARG A 172 6.87 -27.99 -24.07
C ARG A 172 6.66 -28.22 -25.58
N GLY A 173 5.41 -28.38 -26.02
CA GLY A 173 4.98 -27.89 -27.33
C GLY A 173 4.21 -26.61 -27.05
N GLY A 174 4.72 -25.43 -27.32
CA GLY A 174 5.07 -24.97 -28.66
C GLY A 174 4.01 -23.94 -29.04
N ASP A 175 3.85 -22.90 -28.22
CA ASP A 175 3.04 -21.74 -28.57
C ASP A 175 3.98 -20.75 -29.29
N ASP A 176 3.83 -20.77 -30.60
CA ASP A 176 4.45 -19.91 -31.58
C ASP A 176 3.85 -18.50 -31.47
N LEU A 177 4.49 -17.62 -30.69
CA LEU A 177 4.34 -16.18 -30.80
C LEU A 177 5.71 -15.52 -30.65
N GLY A 178 6.51 -15.64 -31.72
CA GLY A 178 7.76 -14.90 -31.92
C GLY A 178 7.67 -13.98 -33.14
N GLY A 179 7.88 -12.69 -32.90
CA GLY A 179 8.06 -11.62 -33.90
C GLY A 179 7.31 -10.37 -33.44
N ASP A 180 7.90 -9.25 -33.06
CA ASP A 180 9.22 -8.68 -33.30
C ASP A 180 9.39 -7.52 -32.29
N GLY A 181 10.60 -7.24 -31.77
CA GLY A 181 10.84 -5.99 -31.02
C GLY A 181 11.73 -6.05 -29.77
N GLN A 182 13.03 -6.09 -30.02
CA GLN A 182 14.21 -5.93 -29.13
C GLN A 182 14.21 -4.64 -28.23
N PRO A 183 15.25 -4.35 -27.41
CA PRO A 183 15.54 -4.81 -26.03
C PRO A 183 15.71 -3.64 -25.00
N SER A 184 15.82 -3.94 -23.70
CA SER A 184 16.88 -3.40 -22.82
C SER A 184 16.60 -3.67 -21.33
N GLY A 185 17.66 -3.85 -20.54
CA GLY A 185 17.58 -3.59 -19.09
C GLY A 185 17.76 -4.78 -18.15
N LYS A 186 18.90 -5.44 -18.24
CA LYS A 186 19.47 -6.39 -17.27
C LYS A 186 19.26 -6.01 -15.78
N ARG A 187 18.66 -6.96 -15.03
CA ARG A 187 19.01 -7.52 -13.69
C ARG A 187 18.03 -7.29 -12.52
N PRO A 188 17.49 -8.39 -11.95
CA PRO A 188 17.07 -8.43 -10.56
C PRO A 188 18.27 -8.84 -9.70
N ARG A 189 18.69 -7.98 -8.77
CA ARG A 189 19.62 -8.38 -7.70
C ARG A 189 19.01 -8.03 -6.35
N GLY A 190 18.53 -9.06 -5.69
CA GLY A 190 18.20 -9.02 -4.27
C GLY A 190 19.43 -8.59 -3.45
N ARG A 191 19.18 -7.66 -2.51
CA ARG A 191 19.52 -7.73 -1.08
C ARG A 191 19.40 -6.31 -0.52
N PRO A 192 18.63 -6.09 0.56
CA PRO A 192 18.60 -4.79 1.22
C PRO A 192 19.99 -4.50 1.80
N LYS A 193 20.64 -3.43 1.36
CA LYS A 193 21.84 -2.93 2.03
C LYS A 193 21.40 -2.27 3.34
N GLY A 194 21.71 -2.94 4.45
CA GLY A 194 21.51 -2.41 5.78
C GLY A 194 22.35 -1.17 6.10
N SER A 195 21.93 -0.56 7.20
CA SER A 195 22.71 0.20 8.18
C SER A 195 23.55 1.39 7.69
N LYS A 196 23.02 2.59 7.97
CA LYS A 196 23.84 3.76 8.30
C LYS A 196 23.33 4.37 9.62
N ASN A 197 23.94 3.94 10.72
CA ASN A 197 24.06 4.79 11.90
C ASN A 197 25.11 5.87 11.62
N SER A 198 24.75 7.15 11.77
CA SER A 198 25.70 8.20 12.08
C SER A 198 25.02 9.31 12.88
N LYS A 199 25.30 9.29 14.20
CA LYS A 199 25.52 10.40 15.13
C LYS A 199 24.88 11.76 14.79
N LYS A 200 23.95 12.18 15.67
CA LYS A 200 24.02 13.52 16.25
C LYS A 200 23.83 13.42 17.76
N GLY A 201 24.95 13.39 18.47
CA GLY A 201 24.96 13.66 19.89
C GLY A 201 24.66 15.13 20.13
N LYS A 202 23.76 15.42 21.06
CA LYS A 202 23.84 16.62 21.88
C LYS A 202 23.59 16.21 23.31
N ALA A 203 24.64 16.31 24.10
CA ALA A 203 24.63 16.17 25.54
C ALA A 203 23.81 17.32 26.16
N THR A 204 22.98 16.98 27.14
CA THR A 204 22.65 17.83 28.29
C THR A 204 22.65 16.94 29.53
N ALA A 205 23.30 17.47 30.56
CA ALA A 205 23.86 16.81 31.74
C ALA A 205 22.80 16.34 32.78
N PRO A 206 23.21 15.62 33.84
CA PRO A 206 22.33 14.95 34.80
C PRO A 206 22.03 15.81 36.03
N THR A 207 20.87 15.59 36.66
CA THR A 207 20.52 15.94 38.06
C THR A 207 19.66 14.78 38.57
N GLU A 208 20.22 13.88 39.37
CA GLU A 208 20.21 13.83 40.85
C GLU A 208 18.85 13.51 41.51
N GLY A 209 18.87 12.53 42.44
CA GLY A 209 17.79 12.14 43.36
C GLY A 209 17.35 10.68 43.18
N VAL A 210 18.05 9.66 43.69
CA VAL A 210 18.12 9.16 45.08
C VAL A 210 16.76 8.86 45.73
N SER A 211 16.43 7.56 45.78
CA SER A 211 15.95 6.78 46.96
C SER A 211 15.34 5.48 46.41
N GLY A 212 15.92 4.29 46.61
CA GLY A 212 16.07 3.65 47.92
C GLY A 212 15.18 2.39 47.89
N ALA A 213 15.79 1.24 47.62
CA ALA A 213 15.20 -0.09 47.72
C ALA A 213 15.20 -0.59 49.20
N PRO A 214 14.98 -1.88 49.51
CA PRO A 214 13.77 -2.70 49.38
C PRO A 214 13.39 -3.39 50.73
N SER A 215 12.36 -4.26 50.65
CA SER A 215 12.14 -5.47 51.47
C SER A 215 11.76 -5.35 52.95
N ALA A 216 10.51 -5.72 53.27
CA ALA A 216 10.14 -6.90 54.06
C ALA A 216 8.65 -7.20 53.85
#